data_AF-A0A9D0C7N3-F1
#
_entry.id   AF-A0A9D0C7N3-F1
#
_cell.length_a   1.000
_cell.length_b   1.000
_cell.length_c   1.000
_cell.angle_alpha   90.00
_cell.angle_beta   90.00
_cell.angle_gamma   90.00
#
_symmetry.space_group_name_H-M   'P 1'
#
loop_
_entity.id
_entity.type
_entity.pdbx_description
1 polymer ?
#
loop_
_entity_poly.entity_id
_entity_poly.type
_entity_poly.pdbx_seq_one_letter_code
_entity_poly.pdbx_strand_id
1 'polypeptide(L)'
;MKIVVDKNVVEFHPESKQETADMEVLWRIVVDCVNASKKMEPIGEYIPIKSNVARFVIEDVPGGLTHYSNDKVEEECTVICTICNKYAHLKPGDAVPNCCGREMEHVD
;
A
#
# COMPACT_ATOMS: atom_id res chain seq x y z
N MET A 1 3.42 6.49 18.94
CA MET A 1 2.17 7.03 18.36
C MET A 1 0.99 6.42 19.09
N LYS A 2 0.02 7.27 19.48
CA LYS A 2 -1.27 6.85 20.05
C LYS A 2 -2.39 7.00 19.01
N ILE A 3 -3.25 5.99 18.89
CA ILE A 3 -4.42 6.02 18.01
C ILE A 3 -5.69 6.07 18.87
N VAL A 4 -6.60 6.98 18.55
CA VAL A 4 -7.93 7.07 19.18
C VAL A 4 -8.98 6.90 18.08
N VAL A 5 -10.02 6.11 18.37
CA VAL A 5 -11.18 5.97 17.49
C VAL A 5 -12.40 6.51 18.22
N ASP A 6 -12.93 7.63 17.75
CA ASP A 6 -14.20 8.19 18.22
C ASP A 6 -15.25 8.04 17.11
N LYS A 7 -16.11 7.04 17.25
CA LYS A 7 -17.14 6.68 16.27
C LYS A 7 -16.54 6.44 14.87
N ASN A 8 -16.69 7.41 13.97
CA ASN A 8 -16.21 7.36 12.58
C ASN A 8 -14.97 8.23 12.34
N VAL A 9 -14.36 8.75 13.40
CA VAL A 9 -13.13 9.56 13.36
C VAL A 9 -11.98 8.77 13.93
N VAL A 10 -10.87 8.73 13.20
CA VAL A 10 -9.60 8.16 13.65
C VAL A 10 -8.61 9.28 13.86
N GLU A 11 -8.03 9.35 15.05
CA GLU A 11 -7.04 10.35 15.43
C GLU A 11 -5.68 9.70 15.65
N PHE A 12 -4.68 10.19 14.93
CA PHE A 12 -3.28 9.84 15.15
C PHE A 12 -2.63 10.94 15.99
N HIS A 13 -2.08 10.55 17.14
CA HIS A 13 -1.31 11.42 18.02
C HIS A 13 0.16 11.00 17.96
N PRO A 14 1.00 11.70 17.16
CA PRO A 14 2.44 11.49 17.18
C PRO A 14 3.01 11.73 18.57
N GLU A 15 3.91 10.86 19.01
CA GLU A 15 4.60 10.93 20.30
C GLU A 15 6.11 11.14 20.12
N SER A 16 6.60 11.13 18.87
CA SER A 16 7.99 11.41 18.53
C SER A 16 8.13 12.40 17.37
N LYS A 17 9.34 12.96 17.21
CA LYS A 17 9.68 13.84 16.08
C LYS A 17 9.56 13.13 14.73
N GLN A 18 9.99 11.87 14.66
CA GLN A 18 9.89 11.07 13.44
C GLN A 18 8.43 10.83 13.06
N GLU A 19 7.60 10.42 14.01
CA GLU A 19 6.16 10.22 13.77
C GLU A 19 5.45 11.50 13.33
N THR A 20 5.88 12.66 13.85
CA THR A 20 5.35 13.96 13.42
C THR A 20 5.73 14.25 11.97
N ALA A 21 6.99 14.02 11.60
CA ALA A 21 7.45 14.19 10.22
C ALA A 21 6.74 13.25 9.24
N ASP A 22 6.53 11.99 9.63
CA ASP A 22 5.80 11.01 8.82
C ASP A 22 4.33 11.42 8.64
N MET A 23 3.69 11.97 9.69
CA MET A 23 2.33 12.52 9.59
C MET A 23 2.25 13.74 8.67
N GLU A 24 3.25 14.63 8.66
CA GLU A 24 3.30 15.76 7.71
C GLU A 24 3.40 15.28 6.26
N VAL A 25 4.21 14.24 5.99
CA VAL A 25 4.31 13.62 4.66
C VAL A 25 2.96 13.02 4.27
N LEU A 26 2.33 12.25 5.16
CA LEU A 26 1.02 11.67 4.92
C LEU A 26 -0.01 12.77 4.59
N TRP A 27 -0.04 13.86 5.37
CA TRP A 27 -1.00 14.95 5.19
C TRP A 27 -0.86 15.63 3.82
N ARG A 28 0.37 15.83 3.35
CA ARG A 28 0.65 16.40 2.02
C ARG A 28 0.19 15.49 0.88
N ILE A 29 0.11 14.18 1.11
CA ILE A 29 -0.35 13.21 0.10
C ILE A 29 -1.87 13.12 0.11
N VAL A 30 -2.50 13.05 1.28
CA VAL A 30 -3.94 12.77 1.39
C VAL A 30 -4.81 14.02 1.25
N VAL A 31 -4.32 15.20 1.64
CA VAL A 31 -5.09 16.44 1.52
C VAL A 31 -4.87 17.05 0.14
N ASP A 32 -5.96 17.19 -0.62
CA ASP A 32 -6.02 18.00 -1.82
C ASP A 32 -6.86 19.25 -1.51
N CYS A 33 -6.30 20.44 -1.72
CA CYS A 33 -6.99 21.71 -1.45
C CYS A 33 -7.99 22.11 -2.56
N VAL A 34 -7.89 21.49 -3.74
CA VAL A 34 -8.69 21.83 -4.93
C VAL A 34 -9.73 20.75 -5.20
N ASN A 35 -9.36 19.49 -5.03
CA ASN A 35 -10.25 18.32 -5.20
C ASN A 35 -10.65 17.73 -3.85
N ALA A 36 -11.34 16.58 -3.87
CA ALA A 36 -11.56 15.80 -2.67
C ALA A 36 -10.24 15.21 -2.16
N SER A 37 -10.04 15.23 -0.84
CA SER A 37 -8.96 14.50 -0.18
C SER A 37 -9.01 13.00 -0.53
N LYS A 38 -7.83 12.40 -0.66
CA LYS A 38 -7.68 10.97 -0.96
C LYS A 38 -8.09 10.13 0.23
N LYS A 39 -8.70 8.97 -0.03
CA LYS A 39 -9.06 8.02 1.03
C LYS A 39 -7.93 7.05 1.30
N MET A 40 -7.88 6.57 2.55
CA MET A 40 -7.03 5.45 2.95
C MET A 40 -7.88 4.20 3.07
N GLU A 41 -7.56 3.16 2.31
CA GLU A 41 -8.23 1.87 2.36
C GLU A 41 -7.38 0.86 3.12
N PRO A 42 -7.94 0.13 4.12
CA PRO A 42 -7.19 -0.86 4.86
C PRO A 42 -6.77 -2.03 3.95
N ILE A 43 -5.56 -2.55 4.17
CA ILE A 43 -5.00 -3.68 3.44
C ILE A 43 -4.95 -4.91 4.35
N GLY A 44 -5.69 -5.95 3.96
CA GLY A 44 -5.69 -7.24 4.63
C GLY A 44 -6.24 -7.19 6.06
N GLU A 45 -5.83 -8.15 6.89
CA GLU A 45 -6.22 -8.25 8.29
C GLU A 45 -5.15 -7.66 9.23
N TYR A 46 -5.59 -6.99 10.30
CA TYR A 46 -4.73 -6.62 11.41
C TYR A 46 -4.81 -7.70 12.50
N ILE A 47 -3.82 -8.60 12.53
CA ILE A 47 -3.67 -9.62 13.58
C ILE A 47 -2.34 -9.40 14.31
N PRO A 48 -2.34 -8.78 15.50
CA PRO A 48 -1.12 -8.44 16.24
C PRO A 48 -0.18 -9.64 16.52
N ILE A 49 -0.75 -10.84 16.64
CA ILE A 49 0.00 -12.09 16.86
C ILE A 49 0.82 -12.48 15.61
N LYS A 50 0.30 -12.21 14.41
CA LYS A 50 0.99 -12.48 13.14
C LYS A 50 1.95 -11.35 12.78
N SER A 51 1.46 -10.11 12.86
CA SER A 51 2.22 -8.90 12.57
C SER A 51 1.55 -7.70 13.23
N ASN A 52 2.29 -6.97 14.06
CA ASN A 52 1.78 -5.80 14.76
C ASN A 52 1.85 -4.53 13.90
N VAL A 53 1.27 -4.58 12.69
CA VAL A 53 1.27 -3.49 11.72
C VAL A 53 -0.10 -3.40 11.06
N ALA A 54 -0.76 -2.26 11.19
CA ALA A 54 -1.92 -1.91 10.36
C ALA A 54 -1.43 -1.26 9.05
N ARG A 55 -1.97 -1.66 7.91
CA ARG A 55 -1.56 -1.15 6.59
C ARG A 55 -2.75 -0.57 5.86
N PHE A 56 -2.51 0.52 5.15
CA PHE A 56 -3.49 1.20 4.32
C PHE A 56 -2.84 1.54 2.97
N VAL A 57 -3.61 1.45 1.90
CA VAL A 57 -3.27 2.06 0.60
C VAL A 57 -3.96 3.42 0.52
N ILE A 58 -3.33 4.39 -0.12
CA ILE A 58 -3.95 5.68 -0.41
C ILE A 58 -4.52 5.61 -1.83
N GLU A 59 -5.82 5.81 -1.98
CA GLU A 59 -6.51 5.80 -3.27
C GLU A 59 -5.90 6.83 -4.23
N ASP A 60 -5.81 6.48 -5.52
CA ASP A 60 -5.27 7.35 -6.57
C ASP A 60 -3.85 7.88 -6.30
N VAL A 61 -3.07 7.18 -5.46
CA VAL A 61 -1.62 7.37 -5.34
C VAL A 61 -0.98 6.17 -6.01
N PRO A 62 -0.33 6.35 -7.17
CA PRO A 62 0.44 5.28 -7.78
C PRO A 62 1.43 4.76 -6.75
N GLY A 63 1.42 3.44 -6.52
CA GLY A 63 2.49 2.80 -5.76
C GLY A 63 3.85 3.14 -6.35
N GLY A 64 4.93 2.84 -5.61
CA GLY A 64 6.29 2.99 -6.13
C GLY A 64 6.45 2.37 -7.52
N LEU A 65 7.35 2.93 -8.33
CA LEU A 65 7.55 2.52 -9.72
C LEU A 65 7.65 1.00 -9.84
N THR A 66 6.73 0.42 -10.61
CA THR A 66 6.81 -0.99 -10.96
C THR A 66 7.88 -1.14 -12.03
N HIS A 67 8.92 -1.92 -11.74
CA HIS A 67 9.93 -2.31 -12.72
C HIS A 67 9.77 -3.79 -13.01
N TYR A 68 10.12 -4.24 -14.21
CA TYR A 68 10.01 -5.64 -14.57
C TYR A 68 11.30 -6.37 -14.20
N SER A 69 11.18 -7.56 -13.60
CA SER A 69 12.32 -8.44 -13.38
C SER A 69 12.80 -9.04 -14.71
N ASN A 70 13.87 -9.84 -14.66
CA ASN A 70 14.29 -10.63 -15.82
C ASN A 70 13.52 -11.96 -15.93
N ASP A 71 12.82 -12.35 -14.87
CA ASP A 71 12.08 -13.60 -14.78
C ASP A 71 10.77 -13.46 -15.54
N LYS A 72 10.37 -14.54 -16.22
CA LYS A 72 9.19 -14.56 -17.09
C LYS A 72 8.21 -15.61 -16.63
N VAL A 73 6.93 -15.34 -16.79
CA VAL A 73 5.89 -16.32 -16.50
C VAL A 73 5.79 -17.33 -17.64
N GLU A 74 5.67 -18.61 -17.30
CA GLU A 74 5.50 -19.72 -18.26
C GLU A 74 4.03 -19.90 -18.66
N GLU A 75 3.11 -19.60 -17.75
CA GLU A 75 1.68 -19.76 -17.93
C GLU A 75 0.94 -18.45 -17.62
N GLU A 76 -0.28 -18.32 -18.15
CA GLU A 76 -1.13 -17.18 -17.86
C GLU A 76 -1.48 -17.16 -16.37
N CYS A 77 -1.18 -16.07 -15.68
CA CYS A 77 -1.40 -15.96 -14.26
C CYS A 77 -1.75 -14.53 -13.84
N THR A 78 -2.24 -14.40 -12.62
CA THR A 78 -2.46 -13.11 -11.97
C THR A 78 -1.49 -12.98 -10.82
N VAL A 79 -0.79 -11.86 -10.74
CA VAL A 79 0.09 -11.54 -9.61
C VAL A 79 -0.43 -10.32 -8.86
N ILE A 80 -0.17 -10.28 -7.56
CA ILE A 80 -0.55 -9.21 -6.64
C ILE A 80 0.67 -8.66 -5.90
N CYS A 81 0.76 -7.34 -5.78
CA CYS A 81 1.67 -6.71 -4.84
C CYS A 81 0.96 -6.61 -3.49
N THR A 82 1.28 -7.45 -2.51
CA THR A 82 0.61 -7.40 -1.18
C THR A 82 1.05 -6.18 -0.32
N ILE A 83 1.81 -5.22 -0.89
CA ILE A 83 2.07 -3.90 -0.29
C ILE A 83 1.01 -2.88 -0.72
N CYS A 84 0.76 -2.74 -2.02
CA CYS A 84 -0.15 -1.72 -2.56
C CYS A 84 -1.43 -2.30 -3.17
N ASN A 85 -1.65 -3.61 -3.04
CA ASN A 85 -2.75 -4.37 -3.64
C ASN A 85 -2.91 -4.20 -5.16
N LYS A 86 -1.85 -3.78 -5.86
CA LYS A 86 -1.86 -3.75 -7.32
C LYS A 86 -1.93 -5.17 -7.85
N TYR A 87 -2.81 -5.42 -8.81
CA TYR A 87 -2.88 -6.66 -9.58
C TYR A 87 -2.28 -6.46 -10.97
N ALA A 88 -1.70 -7.51 -11.52
CA ALA A 88 -1.31 -7.59 -12.92
C ALA A 88 -1.68 -8.97 -13.47
N HIS A 89 -2.38 -8.99 -14.59
CA HIS A 89 -2.59 -10.21 -15.38
C HIS A 89 -1.42 -10.34 -16.36
N LEU A 90 -0.75 -11.47 -16.34
CA LEU A 90 0.45 -11.76 -17.12
C LEU A 90 0.17 -12.93 -18.06
N LYS A 91 0.66 -12.82 -19.30
CA LYS A 91 0.61 -13.88 -20.30
C LYS A 91 1.97 -14.58 -20.39
N PRO A 92 2.03 -15.82 -20.93
CA PRO A 92 3.29 -16.51 -21.17
C PRO A 92 4.32 -15.63 -21.88
N GLY A 93 5.50 -15.49 -21.27
CA GLY A 93 6.60 -14.67 -21.76
C GLY A 93 6.63 -13.22 -21.24
N ASP A 94 5.59 -12.77 -20.53
CA ASP A 94 5.62 -11.50 -19.80
C ASP A 94 6.59 -11.59 -18.61
N ALA A 95 7.28 -10.49 -18.32
CA ALA A 95 8.19 -10.42 -17.18
C ALA A 95 7.42 -10.25 -15.86
N VAL A 96 7.90 -10.89 -14.79
CA VAL A 96 7.30 -10.74 -13.46
C VAL A 96 7.56 -9.33 -12.93
N PRO A 97 6.54 -8.55 -12.57
CA PRO A 97 6.75 -7.20 -12.09
C PRO A 97 7.29 -7.19 -10.66
N ASN A 98 8.27 -6.33 -10.41
CA ASN A 98 8.67 -5.86 -9.10
C ASN A 98 7.88 -4.58 -8.76
N CYS A 99 7.01 -4.65 -7.76
CA CYS A 99 6.18 -3.54 -7.32
C CYS A 99 6.45 -3.23 -5.84
N CYS A 100 6.56 -1.94 -5.49
CA CYS A 100 6.90 -1.49 -4.14
C CYS A 100 8.20 -2.11 -3.58
N GLY A 101 9.19 -2.35 -4.45
CA GLY A 101 10.52 -2.83 -4.05
C GLY A 101 10.66 -4.35 -3.89
N ARG A 102 9.65 -5.13 -4.28
CA ARG A 102 9.71 -6.59 -4.28
C ARG A 102 8.93 -7.20 -5.44
N GLU A 103 9.24 -8.44 -5.77
CA GLU A 103 8.50 -9.21 -6.77
C GLU A 103 7.05 -9.40 -6.35
N MET A 104 6.13 -9.29 -7.31
CA MET A 104 4.70 -9.53 -7.06
C MET A 104 4.44 -11.03 -6.86
N GLU A 105 3.52 -11.35 -5.96
CA GLU A 105 3.21 -12.72 -5.55
C GLU A 105 2.09 -13.29 -6.43
N HIS A 106 2.11 -14.59 -6.76
CA HIS A 106 1.02 -15.22 -7.51
C HIS A 106 -0.27 -15.25 -6.69
N VAL A 107 -1.38 -15.02 -7.38
CA VAL A 107 -2.73 -15.20 -6.84
C VAL A 107 -3.20 -16.58 -7.30
N ASP A 108 -3.34 -17.50 -6.35
CA ASP A 108 -3.97 -18.81 -6.57
C ASP A 108 -5.45 -18.66 -7.01
#